data_AF-K1UNF1-F1
#
_entry.id   AF-K1UNF1-F1
#
_cell.length_a   1.000
_cell.length_b   1.000
_cell.length_c   1.000
_cell.angle_alpha   90.00
_cell.angle_beta   90.00
_cell.angle_gamma   90.00
#
_symmetry.space_group_name_H-M   'P 1'
#
loop_
_entity.id
_entity.type
_entity.pdbx_description
1 polymer ?
#
loop_
_entity_poly.entity_id
_entity_poly.type
_entity_poly.pdbx_seq_one_letter_code
_entity_poly.pdbx_strand_id
1 'polypeptide(L)'
;MTRISAIGIALLCILCVTSCGLKSRQTTTESSSETGYSPVTTDTAATIVPCYAKGYTVKYLPHHVRLVDIHDPQKESSSTFHYALVPKGIKPVGI
;
A
#
# COMPACT_ATOMS: atom_id res chain seq x y z
N MET A 1 -18.23 52.50 4.50
CA MET A 1 -19.02 51.33 4.93
C MET A 1 -19.53 50.61 3.70
N THR A 2 -18.86 49.54 3.29
CA THR A 2 -19.22 48.77 2.09
C THR A 2 -20.52 48.01 2.35
N ARG A 3 -21.58 48.34 1.62
CA ARG A 3 -22.86 47.61 1.63
C ARG A 3 -22.68 46.34 0.80
N ILE A 4 -22.15 45.30 1.44
CA ILE A 4 -22.01 44.00 0.80
C ILE A 4 -23.41 43.43 0.61
N SER A 5 -23.85 43.30 -0.64
CA SER A 5 -25.16 42.75 -0.97
C SER A 5 -25.21 41.27 -0.55
N ALA A 6 -26.12 40.93 0.36
CA ALA A 6 -26.30 39.56 0.87
C ALA A 6 -26.55 38.53 -0.25
N ILE A 7 -27.06 38.99 -1.39
CA ILE A 7 -27.28 38.19 -2.61
C ILE A 7 -25.96 37.74 -3.25
N GLY A 8 -24.92 38.59 -3.23
CA GLY A 8 -23.61 38.27 -3.78
C GLY A 8 -22.85 37.23 -2.95
N ILE A 9 -23.02 37.24 -1.63
CA ILE A 9 -22.43 36.25 -0.72
C ILE A 9 -23.11 34.89 -0.89
N ALA A 10 -24.44 34.87 -1.04
CA ALA A 10 -25.20 33.63 -1.22
C ALA A 10 -24.84 32.90 -2.52
N LEU A 11 -24.62 33.63 -3.62
CA LEU A 11 -24.20 33.05 -4.91
C LEU A 11 -22.77 32.48 -4.86
N LEU A 12 -21.85 33.11 -4.11
CA LEU A 12 -20.48 32.63 -3.96
C LEU A 12 -20.40 31.34 -3.13
N CYS A 13 -21.30 31.14 -2.16
CA CYS A 13 -21.35 29.92 -1.34
C CYS A 13 -21.86 28.69 -2.11
N ILE A 14 -22.72 28.86 -3.13
CA ILE A 14 -23.28 27.76 -3.93
C ILE A 14 -22.23 27.18 -4.90
N LEU A 15 -21.25 27.98 -5.34
CA LEU A 15 -20.17 27.52 -6.22
C LEU A 15 -19.11 26.67 -5.49
N CYS A 16 -19.04 26.73 -4.15
CA CYS A 16 -18.03 26.02 -3.37
C CYS A 16 -18.40 24.57 -3.01
N VAL A 17 -19.61 24.10 -3.32
CA VAL A 17 -20.10 22.78 -2.88
C VAL A 17 -19.94 21.66 -3.93
N THR A 18 -19.39 21.94 -5.10
CA THR A 18 -19.18 20.93 -6.16
C THR A 18 -17.83 20.22 -6.13
N SER A 19 -16.99 20.43 -5.10
CA SER A 19 -15.67 19.78 -4.96
C SER A 19 -15.62 18.61 -3.98
N CYS A 20 -16.75 17.97 -3.66
CA CYS A 20 -16.71 16.67 -3.00
C CYS A 20 -16.45 15.56 -4.03
N GLY A 21 -15.18 15.13 -4.06
CA GLY A 21 -14.57 14.14 -4.93
C GLY A 21 -15.47 12.97 -5.36
N LEU A 22 -15.68 12.90 -6.67
CA LEU A 22 -15.88 11.61 -7.34
C LEU A 22 -14.62 10.78 -7.08
N LYS A 23 -14.73 9.80 -6.17
CA LYS A 23 -13.77 8.70 -6.07
C LYS A 23 -13.81 7.96 -7.40
N SER A 24 -12.89 8.31 -8.29
CA SER A 24 -12.67 7.64 -9.56
C SER A 24 -12.58 6.14 -9.32
N ARG A 25 -13.53 5.40 -9.88
CA ARG A 25 -13.39 3.97 -10.10
C ARG A 25 -12.29 3.84 -11.14
N GLN A 26 -11.09 3.48 -10.69
CA GLN A 26 -9.89 3.38 -11.50
C GLN A 26 -10.11 2.36 -12.63
N THR A 27 -10.57 2.84 -13.77
CA THR A 27 -10.31 2.28 -15.09
C THR A 27 -9.46 3.31 -15.79
N THR A 28 -8.14 3.10 -15.79
CA THR A 28 -7.21 3.92 -16.57
C THR A 28 -6.49 3.01 -17.53
N THR A 29 -7.03 3.00 -18.75
CA THR A 29 -6.29 2.80 -19.99
C THR A 29 -5.24 3.90 -20.10
N GLU A 30 -4.01 3.46 -20.37
CA GLU A 30 -2.85 4.10 -21.00
C GLU A 30 -2.86 5.63 -21.17
N SER A 31 -1.94 6.29 -20.46
CA SER A 31 -1.29 7.51 -20.95
C SER A 31 0.15 7.50 -20.48
N SER A 32 1.07 7.37 -21.44
CA SER A 32 2.52 7.36 -21.26
C SER A 32 3.03 8.69 -20.75
N SER A 33 3.55 8.67 -19.53
CA SER A 33 4.71 9.46 -19.12
C SER A 33 5.78 8.47 -18.62
N GLU A 34 6.57 7.97 -19.56
CA GLU A 34 7.69 7.07 -19.31
C GLU A 34 8.83 7.80 -18.59
N THR A 35 8.89 7.65 -17.27
CA THR A 35 10.10 7.29 -16.49
C THR A 35 9.69 7.25 -15.03
N GLY A 36 9.51 6.05 -14.50
CA GLY A 36 9.16 5.89 -13.08
C GLY A 36 8.74 4.47 -12.72
N TYR A 37 9.64 3.51 -12.99
CA TYR A 37 9.64 2.15 -12.44
C TYR A 37 8.28 1.43 -12.45
N SER A 38 8.01 0.70 -13.54
CA SER A 38 7.04 -0.39 -13.49
C SER A 38 7.38 -1.27 -12.28
N PRO A 39 6.47 -1.54 -11.34
CA PRO A 39 6.76 -2.43 -10.23
C PRO A 39 7.05 -3.79 -10.83
N VAL A 40 8.33 -4.07 -10.97
CA VAL A 40 8.88 -5.34 -11.40
C VAL A 40 8.15 -6.40 -10.58
N THR A 41 7.25 -7.13 -11.23
CA THR A 41 6.36 -8.14 -10.63
C THR A 41 7.17 -9.41 -10.36
N THR A 42 8.39 -9.27 -9.87
CA THR A 42 9.35 -10.37 -9.68
C THR A 42 9.34 -10.87 -8.24
N ASP A 43 8.84 -10.07 -7.29
CA ASP A 43 9.04 -10.34 -5.86
C ASP A 43 8.13 -11.45 -5.30
N THR A 44 7.03 -11.76 -5.99
CA THR A 44 6.03 -12.71 -5.46
C THR A 44 6.37 -14.19 -5.74
N ALA A 45 7.19 -14.48 -6.76
CA ALA A 45 7.57 -15.84 -7.14
C ALA A 45 9.03 -16.20 -6.82
N ALA A 46 9.90 -15.21 -6.60
CA ALA A 46 11.29 -15.47 -6.27
C ALA A 46 11.42 -16.14 -4.88
N THR A 47 12.32 -17.12 -4.79
CA THR A 47 12.72 -17.66 -3.49
C THR A 47 13.49 -16.58 -2.75
N ILE A 48 13.07 -16.24 -1.54
CA ILE A 48 13.80 -15.32 -0.66
C ILE A 48 15.16 -15.95 -0.31
N VAL A 49 16.26 -15.36 -0.82
CA VAL A 49 17.64 -15.78 -0.53
C VAL A 49 18.42 -14.58 0.00
N PRO A 50 18.34 -14.29 1.30
CA PRO A 50 19.09 -13.22 1.92
C PRO A 50 20.59 -13.54 1.95
N CYS A 51 21.43 -12.63 1.46
CA CYS A 51 22.88 -12.84 1.45
C CYS A 51 23.53 -12.69 2.83
N TYR A 52 22.98 -11.81 3.68
CA TYR A 52 23.63 -11.40 4.93
C TYR A 52 22.74 -11.47 6.18
N ALA A 53 21.42 -11.55 6.00
CA ALA A 53 20.50 -11.65 7.13
C ALA A 53 20.71 -12.98 7.86
N LYS A 54 20.54 -12.96 9.18
CA LYS A 54 20.52 -14.13 10.06
C LYS A 54 19.32 -14.01 11.00
N GLY A 55 19.00 -15.07 11.72
CA GLY A 55 17.92 -15.06 12.70
C GLY A 55 16.54 -14.89 12.06
N TYR A 56 16.33 -15.48 10.89
CA TYR A 56 15.03 -15.48 10.25
C TYR A 56 14.67 -16.89 9.79
N THR A 57 13.38 -17.14 9.66
CA THR A 57 12.86 -18.32 8.96
C THR A 57 11.79 -17.89 7.96
N VAL A 58 11.65 -18.66 6.88
CA VAL A 58 10.63 -18.40 5.85
C VAL A 58 9.86 -19.68 5.60
N LYS A 59 8.55 -19.66 5.86
CA LYS A 59 7.62 -20.73 5.47
C LYS A 59 6.86 -20.33 4.22
N TYR A 60 6.99 -21.15 3.18
CA TYR A 60 6.35 -20.93 1.90
C TYR A 60 4.98 -21.59 1.89
N LEU A 61 3.94 -20.79 1.69
CA LEU A 61 2.56 -21.25 1.57
C LEU A 61 2.06 -21.13 0.12
N PRO A 62 0.93 -21.79 -0.21
CA PRO A 62 0.24 -21.55 -1.47
C PRO A 62 -0.12 -20.08 -1.70
N HIS A 63 -0.49 -19.73 -2.94
CA HIS A 63 -0.89 -18.37 -3.33
C HIS A 63 0.17 -17.30 -3.06
N HIS A 64 1.45 -17.71 -3.10
CA HIS A 64 2.59 -16.83 -2.91
C HIS A 64 2.65 -16.10 -1.55
N VAL A 65 1.97 -16.64 -0.54
CA VAL A 65 2.11 -16.15 0.83
C VAL A 65 3.39 -16.71 1.45
N ARG A 66 4.11 -15.87 2.21
CA ARG A 66 5.28 -16.28 3.00
C ARG A 66 5.05 -15.87 4.45
N LEU A 67 5.23 -16.80 5.37
CA LEU A 67 5.33 -16.46 6.80
C LEU A 67 6.80 -16.28 7.13
N VAL A 68 7.13 -15.17 7.76
CA VAL A 68 8.50 -14.79 8.09
C VAL A 68 8.59 -14.54 9.58
N ASP A 69 9.46 -15.31 10.23
CA ASP A 69 9.81 -15.09 11.62
C ASP A 69 11.17 -14.41 11.66
N ILE A 70 11.31 -13.37 12.48
CA ILE A 70 12.55 -12.62 12.68
C ILE A 70 12.85 -12.58 14.17
N HIS A 71 14.07 -12.96 14.56
CA HIS A 71 14.56 -12.87 15.93
C HIS A 71 15.99 -12.32 15.93
N ASP A 72 16.45 -11.83 17.08
CA ASP A 72 17.83 -11.36 17.23
C ASP A 72 18.78 -12.59 17.29
N PRO A 73 19.67 -12.78 16.30
CA PRO A 73 20.61 -13.90 16.30
C PRO A 73 21.61 -13.85 17.47
N GLN A 74 21.78 -12.69 18.11
CA GLN A 74 22.72 -12.49 19.21
C GLN A 74 22.08 -12.76 20.58
N LYS A 75 20.76 -12.98 20.64
CA LYS A 75 20.02 -13.16 21.89
C LYS A 75 18.90 -14.19 21.73
N GLU A 76 19.18 -15.44 22.11
CA GLU A 76 18.22 -16.56 22.01
C GLU A 76 16.90 -16.31 22.73
N SER A 77 16.92 -15.60 23.87
CA SER A 77 15.71 -15.30 24.66
C SER A 77 14.99 -14.01 24.24
N SER A 78 15.34 -13.44 23.09
CA SER A 78 14.68 -12.25 22.56
C SER A 78 13.31 -12.58 21.95
N SER A 79 12.47 -11.55 21.84
CA SER A 79 11.18 -11.68 21.17
C SER A 79 11.37 -12.06 19.70
N THR A 80 10.53 -12.99 19.23
CA THR A 80 10.39 -13.26 17.80
C THR A 80 9.25 -12.42 17.24
N PHE A 81 9.49 -11.78 16.10
CA PHE A 81 8.50 -11.01 15.35
C PHE A 81 7.98 -11.84 14.18
N HIS A 82 6.67 -11.87 14.03
CA HIS A 82 5.97 -12.69 13.03
C HIS A 82 5.34 -11.80 11.97
N TYR A 83 5.62 -12.09 10.71
CA TYR A 83 5.10 -11.35 9.56
C TYR A 83 4.53 -12.30 8.51
N ALA A 84 3.55 -11.80 7.76
CA ALA A 84 3.07 -12.45 6.55
C ALA A 84 3.31 -11.54 5.34
N LEU A 85 4.12 -12.01 4.40
CA LEU A 85 4.26 -11.39 3.09
C LEU A 85 3.14 -11.92 2.20
N VAL A 86 2.17 -11.06 1.91
CA VAL A 86 0.99 -11.40 1.14
C VAL A 86 0.98 -10.56 -0.14
N PRO A 87 0.72 -11.17 -1.33
CA PRO A 87 0.64 -10.42 -2.57
C PRO A 87 -0.41 -9.31 -2.46
N LYS A 88 -0.06 -8.13 -2.99
CA LYS A 88 -0.95 -6.97 -2.97
C LYS A 88 -2.28 -7.31 -3.64
N GLY A 89 -3.38 -6.93 -2.99
CA GLY A 89 -4.73 -7.17 -3.49
C GLY A 89 -5.31 -8.54 -3.14
N ILE A 90 -4.54 -9.43 -2.50
CA ILE A 90 -5.05 -10.70 -1.97
C ILE A 90 -5.45 -10.51 -0.51
N LYS A 91 -6.66 -10.95 -0.18
CA LYS A 91 -7.08 -11.11 1.22
C LYS A 91 -6.69 -12.53 1.65
N PRO A 92 -5.74 -12.67 2.58
CA PRO A 92 -5.30 -13.98 3.00
C PRO A 92 -6.32 -14.61 3.95
N VAL A 93 -6.43 -15.94 3.93
CA VAL A 93 -7.37 -16.71 4.75
C VAL A 93 -6.55 -17.65 5.65
N GLY A 94 -6.78 -17.59 6.96
CA GLY A 94 -6.17 -18.51 7.92
C GLY A 94 -4.68 -18.32 8.15
N ILE A 95 -4.19 -17.08 8.07
CA ILE A 95 -2.83 -16.69 8.49
C ILE A 95 -2.86 -15.79 9.71
#